data_AF-A0A8S2SSR0-F1
#
_entry.id   AF-A0A8S2SSR0-F1
#
_cell.length_a   1.000
_cell.length_b   1.000
_cell.length_c   1.000
_cell.angle_alpha   90.00
_cell.angle_beta   90.00
_cell.angle_gamma   90.00
#
_symmetry.space_group_name_H-M   'P 1'
#
loop_
_entity.id
_entity.type
_entity.pdbx_description
1 polymer ?
#
loop_
_entity_poly.entity_id
_entity_poly.type
_entity_poly.pdbx_seq_one_letter_code
_entity_poly.pdbx_strand_id
1 'polypeptide(L)'
;AALRSTTQVNIYAVGIGGYNLAELKAIASDPNYVFTMSNYQQLTVLINDITNKTCMMPAFVQPNTKVNTEVPANTYRYYRMDTSKLRSGSGGFFELTADVTKGSTRVFTSATNTNPQAGSSREVTLQLKGTQQHYLEYIEPGTPKYYFSVLGVDPVNEFEFTSRILDMNGGVIG
;
A
#
# COMPACT_ATOMS: atom_id res chain seq x y z
N ALA A 1 2.15 23.70 -13.52
CA ALA A 1 1.88 22.86 -12.35
C ALA A 1 0.60 22.05 -12.54
N ALA A 2 0.58 21.09 -13.47
CA ALA A 2 -0.63 20.35 -13.89
C ALA A 2 -0.60 18.84 -13.59
N LEU A 3 0.49 18.31 -13.03
CA LEU A 3 0.64 16.86 -12.76
C LEU A 3 0.10 16.42 -11.39
N ARG A 4 -0.34 17.35 -10.54
CA ARG A 4 -0.70 17.05 -9.14
C ARG A 4 -2.15 16.61 -8.90
N SER A 5 -3.05 16.71 -9.90
CA SER A 5 -4.48 16.61 -9.62
C SER A 5 -5.15 15.26 -9.92
N THR A 6 -4.49 14.28 -10.56
CA THR A 6 -5.20 13.08 -11.03
C THR A 6 -4.46 11.74 -10.96
N THR A 7 -3.22 11.67 -10.48
CA THR A 7 -2.47 10.40 -10.55
C THR A 7 -2.08 9.89 -9.18
N GLN A 8 -2.40 8.62 -8.90
CA GLN A 8 -1.99 7.81 -7.75
C GLN A 8 -0.46 7.56 -7.71
N VAL A 9 0.33 8.56 -8.09
CA VAL A 9 1.79 8.54 -8.28
C VAL A 9 2.44 9.28 -7.13
N ASN A 10 3.41 8.62 -6.49
CA ASN A 10 4.26 9.25 -5.49
C ASN A 10 5.48 9.84 -6.20
N ILE A 11 5.77 11.12 -5.98
CA ILE A 11 6.86 11.85 -6.62
C ILE A 11 7.94 12.11 -5.58
N TYR A 12 9.12 11.54 -5.80
CA TYR A 12 10.34 11.85 -5.05
C TYR A 12 11.14 12.92 -5.79
N ALA A 13 11.61 13.92 -5.06
CA ALA A 13 12.40 15.01 -5.62
C ALA A 13 13.82 14.98 -5.03
N VAL A 14 14.83 15.00 -5.89
CA VAL A 14 16.24 14.93 -5.49
C VAL A 14 16.96 16.20 -5.95
N GLY A 15 17.61 16.90 -5.02
CA GLY A 15 18.48 18.03 -5.30
C GLY A 15 19.93 17.73 -4.95
N ILE A 16 20.86 18.07 -5.84
CA ILE A 16 22.30 17.86 -5.66
C ILE A 16 23.02 19.20 -5.85
N GLY A 17 23.81 19.64 -4.87
CA GLY A 17 24.57 20.89 -4.95
C GLY A 17 23.68 22.14 -4.78
N GLY A 18 23.72 23.05 -5.74
CA GLY A 18 23.01 24.34 -5.71
C GLY A 18 21.52 24.24 -6.09
N TYR A 19 20.75 23.39 -5.41
CA TYR A 19 19.32 23.20 -5.69
C TYR A 19 18.43 24.29 -5.07
N ASN A 20 17.23 24.47 -5.63
CA ASN A 20 16.18 25.28 -5.04
C ASN A 20 15.24 24.43 -4.18
N LEU A 21 15.34 24.55 -2.85
CA LEU A 21 14.53 23.75 -1.92
C LEU A 21 13.02 24.00 -2.07
N ALA A 22 12.60 25.22 -2.40
CA ALA A 22 11.19 25.54 -2.57
C ALA A 22 10.61 24.81 -3.79
N GLU A 23 11.36 24.72 -4.88
CA GLU A 23 10.96 23.97 -6.07
C GLU A 23 10.87 22.47 -5.79
N LEU A 24 11.85 21.89 -5.09
CA LEU A 24 11.82 20.46 -4.75
C LEU A 24 10.57 20.11 -3.93
N LYS A 25 10.22 20.93 -2.94
CA LYS A 25 8.98 20.77 -2.14
C LYS A 25 7.71 20.98 -2.99
N ALA A 26 7.78 21.86 -4.00
CA ALA A 26 6.68 22.09 -4.93
C ALA A 26 6.52 20.97 -5.98
N ILE A 27 7.52 20.09 -6.14
CA ILE A 27 7.47 18.94 -7.05
C ILE A 27 7.07 17.67 -6.29
N ALA A 28 7.72 17.39 -5.16
CA ALA A 28 7.51 16.16 -4.40
C ALA A 28 6.03 16.00 -3.98
N SER A 29 5.55 14.76 -3.95
CA SER A 29 4.17 14.48 -3.52
C SER A 29 4.02 14.59 -2.00
N ASP A 30 5.11 14.46 -1.25
CA ASP A 30 5.19 14.62 0.20
C ASP A 30 6.49 15.35 0.55
N PRO A 31 6.50 16.28 1.53
CA PRO A 31 7.74 16.93 1.98
C PRO A 31 8.84 15.96 2.42
N ASN A 32 8.49 14.78 2.92
CA ASN A 32 9.43 13.72 3.32
C ASN A 32 10.04 12.95 2.14
N TYR A 33 9.58 13.23 0.92
CA TYR A 33 10.10 12.67 -0.33
C TYR A 33 11.06 13.62 -1.05
N VAL A 34 11.43 14.72 -0.38
CA VAL A 34 12.52 15.59 -0.81
C VAL A 34 13.82 15.07 -0.24
N PHE A 35 14.78 14.79 -1.11
CA PHE A 35 16.13 14.43 -0.74
C PHE A 35 17.09 15.48 -1.27
N THR A 36 18.06 15.85 -0.44
CA THR A 36 19.03 16.88 -0.77
C THR A 36 20.42 16.45 -0.37
N MET A 37 21.39 16.70 -1.24
CA MET A 37 22.80 16.41 -0.96
C MET A 37 23.70 17.54 -1.47
N SER A 38 24.88 17.67 -0.86
CA SER A 38 25.84 18.70 -1.25
C SER A 38 26.64 18.34 -2.49
N ASN A 39 26.84 17.05 -2.79
CA ASN A 39 27.60 16.56 -3.94
C ASN A 39 27.24 15.12 -4.34
N TYR A 40 27.74 14.68 -5.50
CA TYR A 40 27.44 13.36 -6.07
C TYR A 40 28.06 12.16 -5.32
N GLN A 41 29.03 12.38 -4.42
CA GLN A 41 29.67 11.28 -3.67
C GLN A 41 28.69 10.65 -2.67
N GLN A 42 27.64 11.38 -2.28
CA GLN A 42 26.58 10.92 -1.39
C GLN A 42 25.46 10.16 -2.11
N LEU A 43 25.55 10.01 -3.44
CA LEU A 43 24.50 9.41 -4.25
C LEU A 43 24.24 7.94 -3.88
N THR A 44 25.28 7.19 -3.52
CA THR A 44 25.14 5.77 -3.12
C THR A 44 24.27 5.63 -1.86
N VAL A 45 24.41 6.53 -0.89
CA VAL A 45 23.57 6.54 0.32
C VAL A 45 22.12 6.86 -0.06
N LEU A 46 21.92 7.86 -0.93
CA LEU A 46 20.58 8.22 -1.39
C LEU A 46 19.89 7.06 -2.11
N ILE A 47 20.60 6.32 -2.97
CA ILE A 47 20.03 5.20 -3.71
C ILE A 47 19.48 4.17 -2.70
N ASN A 48 20.26 3.83 -1.67
CA ASN A 48 19.81 2.91 -0.63
C ASN A 48 18.57 3.44 0.11
N ASP A 49 18.53 4.73 0.44
CA ASP A 49 17.37 5.33 1.11
C ASP A 49 16.11 5.33 0.24
N ILE A 50 16.23 5.67 -1.05
CA ILE A 50 15.12 5.63 -2.00
C ILE A 50 14.66 4.19 -2.19
N THR A 51 15.58 3.23 -2.36
CA THR A 51 15.26 1.81 -2.48
C THR A 51 14.49 1.33 -1.26
N ASN A 52 14.97 1.63 -0.05
CA ASN A 52 14.29 1.24 1.18
C ASN A 52 12.89 1.87 1.29
N LYS A 53 12.76 3.17 1.01
CA LYS A 53 11.45 3.85 1.06
C LYS A 53 10.47 3.29 0.04
N THR A 54 10.93 3.00 -1.18
CA THR A 54 10.07 2.49 -2.25
C THR A 54 9.64 1.05 -2.02
N CYS A 55 10.52 0.18 -1.49
CA CYS A 55 10.15 -1.18 -1.10
C CYS A 55 9.11 -1.22 0.02
N MET A 56 9.15 -0.25 0.94
CA MET A 56 8.20 -0.14 2.03
C MET A 56 6.94 0.64 1.64
N MET A 57 6.85 1.19 0.43
CA MET A 57 5.70 2.01 0.04
C MET A 57 4.52 1.11 -0.38
N PRO A 58 3.34 1.26 0.24
CA PRO A 58 2.19 0.45 -0.15
C PRO A 58 1.70 0.79 -1.57
N ALA A 59 1.57 -0.24 -2.40
CA ALA A 59 1.02 -0.12 -3.75
C ALA A 59 -0.47 0.22 -3.68
N PHE A 60 -0.90 1.20 -4.48
CA PHE A 60 -2.32 1.52 -4.56
C PHE A 60 -3.07 0.44 -5.36
N VAL A 61 -4.20 -0.05 -4.83
CA VAL A 61 -5.05 -1.05 -5.49
C VAL A 61 -6.39 -0.41 -5.83
N GLN A 62 -6.80 -0.51 -7.10
CA GLN A 62 -8.12 -0.08 -7.55
C GLN A 62 -9.20 -1.11 -7.15
N PRO A 63 -10.42 -0.68 -6.80
CA PRO A 63 -11.49 -1.60 -6.45
C PRO A 63 -11.78 -2.61 -7.55
N ASN A 64 -12.02 -3.86 -7.17
CA ASN A 64 -12.33 -4.99 -8.07
C ASN A 64 -11.27 -5.27 -9.14
N THR A 65 -10.06 -4.72 -9.01
CA THR A 65 -8.96 -5.02 -9.92
C THR A 65 -8.27 -6.29 -9.49
N LYS A 66 -8.08 -7.22 -10.43
CA LYS A 66 -7.31 -8.44 -10.20
C LYS A 66 -5.83 -8.09 -10.07
N VAL A 67 -5.23 -8.49 -8.96
CA VAL A 67 -3.80 -8.32 -8.69
C VAL A 67 -3.18 -9.70 -8.60
N ASN A 68 -2.28 -9.99 -9.54
CA ASN A 68 -1.42 -11.17 -9.50
C ASN A 68 -0.13 -10.83 -8.77
N THR A 69 0.23 -11.65 -7.79
CA THR A 69 1.42 -11.38 -6.98
C THR A 69 2.12 -12.66 -6.56
N GLU A 70 3.45 -12.57 -6.57
CA GLU A 70 4.35 -13.58 -6.03
C GLU A 70 5.05 -13.00 -4.80
N VAL A 71 5.00 -13.71 -3.67
CA VAL A 71 5.61 -13.26 -2.42
C VAL A 71 6.58 -14.35 -1.94
N PRO A 72 7.90 -14.11 -1.95
CA PRO A 72 8.87 -15.03 -1.37
C PRO A 72 8.63 -15.30 0.12
N ALA A 73 9.13 -16.44 0.62
CA ALA A 73 9.08 -16.78 2.04
C ALA A 73 9.62 -15.65 2.92
N ASN A 74 8.91 -15.36 4.01
CA ASN A 74 9.27 -14.35 5.02
C ASN A 74 9.42 -12.92 4.47
N THR A 75 8.83 -12.63 3.31
CA THR A 75 8.78 -11.28 2.76
C THR A 75 7.36 -10.74 2.73
N TYR A 76 7.25 -9.41 2.73
CA TYR A 76 5.98 -8.71 2.69
C TYR A 76 5.81 -7.97 1.37
N ARG A 77 4.57 -7.94 0.87
CA ARG A 77 4.12 -6.91 -0.07
C ARG A 77 3.05 -6.05 0.58
N TYR A 78 3.15 -4.74 0.40
CA TYR A 78 2.28 -3.75 1.03
C TYR A 78 1.36 -3.12 0.01
N TYR A 79 0.11 -2.92 0.42
CA TYR A 79 -0.95 -2.37 -0.41
C TYR A 79 -1.76 -1.34 0.36
N ARG A 80 -2.40 -0.42 -0.38
CA ARG A 80 -3.31 0.58 0.16
C ARG A 80 -4.51 0.80 -0.73
N MET A 81 -5.61 1.21 -0.10
CA MET A 81 -6.83 1.67 -0.77
C MET A 81 -7.24 3.04 -0.21
N ASP A 82 -7.90 3.82 -1.04
CA ASP A 82 -8.45 5.12 -0.65
C ASP A 82 -9.83 4.93 -0.03
N THR A 83 -10.05 5.54 1.13
CA THR A 83 -11.33 5.53 1.86
C THR A 83 -11.94 6.93 1.95
N SER A 84 -11.33 7.95 1.32
CA SER A 84 -11.76 9.35 1.37
C SER A 84 -13.17 9.60 0.87
N LYS A 85 -13.70 8.71 0.03
CA LYS A 85 -15.07 8.74 -0.50
C LYS A 85 -16.10 8.12 0.45
N LEU A 86 -15.70 7.52 1.59
CA LEU A 86 -16.65 7.12 2.63
C LEU A 86 -17.36 8.35 3.19
N ARG A 87 -18.67 8.22 3.41
CA ARG A 87 -19.47 9.31 3.95
C ARG A 87 -18.92 9.73 5.32
N SER A 88 -18.71 11.04 5.50
CA SER A 88 -18.28 11.59 6.79
C SER A 88 -19.20 11.14 7.92
N GLY A 89 -18.62 10.58 8.99
CA GLY A 89 -19.36 10.04 10.14
C GLY A 89 -19.97 8.64 9.92
N SER A 90 -19.77 8.02 8.76
CA SER A 90 -20.12 6.62 8.49
C SER A 90 -18.86 5.79 8.26
N GLY A 91 -18.86 4.56 8.75
CA GLY A 91 -17.80 3.60 8.49
C GLY A 91 -17.97 2.96 7.11
N GLY A 92 -17.26 1.87 6.90
CA GLY A 92 -17.40 1.04 5.71
C GLY A 92 -16.85 -0.35 5.96
N PHE A 93 -16.63 -1.09 4.89
CA PHE A 93 -16.01 -2.41 4.96
C PHE A 93 -14.88 -2.54 3.96
N PHE A 94 -13.76 -3.10 4.39
CA PHE A 94 -12.76 -3.65 3.49
C PHE A 94 -13.17 -5.06 3.12
N GLU A 95 -13.25 -5.35 1.83
CA GLU A 95 -13.47 -6.70 1.34
C GLU A 95 -12.27 -7.15 0.50
N LEU A 96 -11.80 -8.38 0.76
CA LEU A 96 -10.74 -9.04 0.02
C LEU A 96 -11.23 -10.42 -0.41
N THR A 97 -11.12 -10.71 -1.69
CA THR A 97 -11.29 -12.06 -2.24
C THR A 97 -9.95 -12.50 -2.81
N ALA A 98 -9.47 -13.68 -2.42
CA ALA A 98 -8.19 -14.20 -2.86
C ALA A 98 -8.32 -15.65 -3.35
N ASP A 99 -7.63 -15.93 -4.46
CA ASP A 99 -7.41 -17.24 -5.04
C ASP A 99 -5.91 -17.58 -4.95
N VAL A 100 -5.57 -18.44 -4.00
CA VAL A 100 -4.19 -18.87 -3.77
C VAL A 100 -3.87 -20.05 -4.69
N THR A 101 -2.96 -19.84 -5.65
CA THR A 101 -2.58 -20.85 -6.64
C THR A 101 -1.42 -21.72 -6.17
N LYS A 102 -0.54 -21.18 -5.31
CA LYS A 102 0.64 -21.87 -4.79
C LYS A 102 1.11 -21.26 -3.48
N GLY A 103 1.63 -22.08 -2.57
CA GLY A 103 2.08 -21.66 -1.24
C GLY A 103 0.98 -21.06 -0.36
N SER A 104 1.33 -20.66 0.85
CA SER A 104 0.43 -20.12 1.87
C SER A 104 0.75 -18.66 2.16
N THR A 105 -0.25 -17.85 2.48
CA THR A 105 -0.02 -16.44 2.78
C THR A 105 -0.74 -15.99 4.04
N ARG A 106 -0.22 -14.94 4.70
CA ARG A 106 -0.91 -14.27 5.80
C ARG A 106 -1.16 -12.83 5.39
N VAL A 107 -2.39 -12.39 5.55
CA VAL A 107 -2.81 -11.01 5.26
C VAL A 107 -2.92 -10.26 6.58
N PHE A 108 -2.38 -9.05 6.61
CA PHE A 108 -2.49 -8.17 7.76
C PHE A 108 -3.15 -6.87 7.35
N THR A 109 -4.06 -6.34 8.16
CA THR A 109 -4.85 -5.15 7.83
C THR A 109 -4.72 -4.07 8.90
N SER A 110 -4.69 -2.80 8.47
CA SER A 110 -4.64 -1.67 9.39
C SER A 110 -5.18 -0.39 8.77
N ALA A 111 -5.86 0.41 9.58
CA ALA A 111 -6.26 1.77 9.23
C ALA A 111 -5.15 2.82 9.49
N THR A 112 -4.11 2.46 10.25
CA THR A 112 -3.12 3.43 10.77
C THR A 112 -1.69 3.05 10.44
N ASN A 113 -1.34 1.76 10.45
CA ASN A 113 -0.02 1.29 10.08
C ASN A 113 0.07 1.11 8.55
N THR A 114 0.97 1.84 7.90
CA THR A 114 1.21 1.75 6.45
C THR A 114 1.79 0.39 6.04
N ASN A 115 2.46 -0.29 6.96
CA ASN A 115 3.14 -1.55 6.75
C ASN A 115 2.68 -2.55 7.82
N PRO A 116 1.41 -2.99 7.77
CA PRO A 116 0.86 -3.88 8.79
C PRO A 116 1.63 -5.21 8.80
N GLN A 117 2.01 -5.66 9.99
CA GLN A 117 2.79 -6.88 10.23
C GLN A 117 2.33 -7.53 11.54
N ALA A 118 2.74 -8.78 11.78
CA ALA A 118 2.41 -9.51 13.00
C ALA A 118 2.71 -8.68 14.27
N GLY A 119 1.74 -8.62 15.19
CA GLY A 119 1.84 -7.86 16.45
C GLY A 119 1.51 -6.36 16.37
N SER A 120 1.28 -5.80 15.17
CA SER A 120 0.99 -4.36 14.98
C SER A 120 -0.38 -4.08 14.35
N SER A 121 -1.11 -5.13 13.99
CA SER A 121 -2.30 -5.07 13.13
C SER A 121 -3.20 -6.28 13.36
N ARG A 122 -4.42 -6.22 12.82
CA ARG A 122 -5.27 -7.40 12.73
C ARG A 122 -4.68 -8.35 11.69
N GLU A 123 -4.74 -9.63 12.02
CA GLU A 123 -4.19 -10.71 11.19
C GLU A 123 -5.32 -11.58 10.66
N VAL A 124 -5.20 -11.91 9.38
CA VAL A 124 -6.05 -12.85 8.65
C VAL A 124 -5.13 -13.88 8.02
N THR A 125 -5.25 -15.14 8.41
CA THR A 125 -4.46 -16.20 7.76
C THR A 125 -5.22 -16.76 6.56
N LEU A 126 -4.61 -16.77 5.38
CA LEU A 126 -5.17 -17.37 4.16
C LEU A 126 -4.38 -18.65 3.80
N GLN A 127 -5.00 -19.81 3.96
CA GLN A 127 -4.31 -21.10 3.79
C GLN A 127 -4.37 -21.66 2.35
N LEU A 128 -3.39 -22.52 2.05
CA LEU A 128 -3.33 -23.36 0.86
C LEU A 128 -4.59 -24.21 0.70
N LYS A 129 -5.22 -24.08 -0.47
CA LYS A 129 -6.48 -24.73 -0.90
C LYS A 129 -7.76 -24.11 -0.33
N GLY A 130 -8.32 -23.21 -1.13
CA GLY A 130 -9.73 -22.88 -1.11
C GLY A 130 -9.97 -21.82 -2.17
N THR A 131 -10.72 -22.17 -3.21
CA THR A 131 -11.20 -21.22 -4.22
C THR A 131 -12.03 -20.15 -3.51
N GLN A 132 -11.75 -18.87 -3.77
CA GLN A 132 -12.41 -17.70 -3.18
C GLN A 132 -12.40 -17.63 -1.65
N GLN A 133 -11.23 -17.41 -1.06
CA GLN A 133 -11.19 -16.94 0.33
C GLN A 133 -11.77 -15.52 0.38
N HIS A 134 -12.88 -15.34 1.10
CA HIS A 134 -13.53 -14.05 1.28
C HIS A 134 -13.28 -13.52 2.68
N TYR A 135 -12.82 -12.28 2.76
CA TYR A 135 -12.58 -11.57 3.99
C TYR A 135 -13.30 -10.23 3.97
N LEU A 136 -13.97 -9.91 5.08
CA LEU A 136 -14.69 -8.66 5.27
C LEU A 136 -14.33 -8.07 6.63
N GLU A 137 -13.90 -6.81 6.65
CA GLU A 137 -13.55 -6.10 7.88
C GLU A 137 -14.22 -4.75 7.95
N TYR A 138 -14.76 -4.38 9.11
CA TYR A 138 -15.26 -3.04 9.37
C TYR A 138 -14.13 -2.00 9.42
N ILE A 139 -14.37 -0.86 8.78
CA ILE A 139 -13.51 0.32 8.78
C ILE A 139 -14.22 1.43 9.55
N GLU A 140 -13.53 2.02 10.53
CA GLU A 140 -14.08 3.10 11.34
C GLU A 140 -14.29 4.39 10.50
N PRO A 141 -15.34 5.18 10.82
CA PRO A 141 -15.58 6.47 10.18
C PRO A 141 -14.36 7.40 10.29
N GLY A 142 -14.11 8.17 9.24
CA GLY A 142 -13.00 9.13 9.23
C GLY A 142 -11.63 8.50 8.99
N THR A 143 -11.55 7.18 8.74
CA THR A 143 -10.34 6.54 8.24
C THR A 143 -9.99 7.13 6.86
N PRO A 144 -8.82 7.75 6.66
CA PRO A 144 -8.48 8.41 5.40
C PRO A 144 -7.92 7.46 4.34
N LYS A 145 -7.25 6.39 4.77
CA LYS A 145 -6.68 5.33 3.93
C LYS A 145 -6.74 4.02 4.69
N TYR A 146 -6.81 2.92 3.95
CA TYR A 146 -6.78 1.59 4.51
C TYR A 146 -5.63 0.78 3.91
N TYR A 147 -4.88 0.08 4.76
CA TYR A 147 -3.64 -0.61 4.40
C TYR A 147 -3.78 -2.10 4.65
N PHE A 148 -3.18 -2.88 3.77
CA PHE A 148 -3.01 -4.31 4.01
C PHE A 148 -1.67 -4.79 3.48
N SER A 149 -1.17 -5.88 4.05
CA SER A 149 0.05 -6.52 3.59
C SER A 149 -0.18 -8.01 3.39
N VAL A 150 0.66 -8.62 2.57
CA VAL A 150 0.68 -10.06 2.41
C VAL A 150 2.08 -10.59 2.69
N LEU A 151 2.16 -11.53 3.63
CA LEU A 151 3.35 -12.28 4.01
C LEU A 151 3.37 -13.62 3.28
N GLY A 152 4.47 -13.92 2.60
CA GLY A 152 4.73 -15.25 2.06
C GLY A 152 5.20 -16.22 3.15
N VAL A 153 4.55 -17.37 3.26
CA VAL A 153 4.89 -18.40 4.26
C VAL A 153 5.74 -19.51 3.66
N ASP A 154 5.37 -20.01 2.49
CA ASP A 154 6.12 -21.07 1.79
C ASP A 154 7.25 -20.48 0.92
N PRO A 155 8.22 -21.29 0.42
CA PRO A 155 9.31 -20.80 -0.42
C PRO A 155 8.87 -19.97 -1.63
N VAL A 156 7.73 -20.33 -2.23
CA VAL A 156 7.08 -19.60 -3.32
C VAL A 156 5.60 -19.53 -3.03
N ASN A 157 5.05 -18.32 -3.01
CA ASN A 157 3.63 -18.07 -2.80
C ASN A 157 3.09 -17.26 -3.96
N GLU A 158 2.16 -17.83 -4.72
CA GLU A 158 1.51 -17.19 -5.86
C GLU A 158 0.01 -17.12 -5.56
N PHE A 159 -0.58 -15.93 -5.71
CA PHE A 159 -2.01 -15.73 -5.53
C PHE A 159 -2.53 -14.58 -6.39
N GLU A 160 -3.80 -14.70 -6.76
CA GLU A 160 -4.60 -13.62 -7.35
C GLU A 160 -5.53 -13.07 -6.26
N PHE A 161 -5.72 -11.77 -6.21
CA PHE A 161 -6.75 -11.19 -5.35
C PHE A 161 -7.48 -10.01 -5.99
N THR A 162 -8.68 -9.76 -5.50
CA THR A 162 -9.43 -8.51 -5.72
C THR A 162 -9.80 -7.92 -4.36
N SER A 163 -9.68 -6.61 -4.22
CA SER A 163 -10.12 -5.92 -3.02
C SER A 163 -11.02 -4.74 -3.35
N ARG A 164 -11.86 -4.33 -2.39
CA ARG A 164 -12.72 -3.15 -2.50
C ARG A 164 -13.06 -2.57 -1.14
N ILE A 165 -13.42 -1.30 -1.14
CA ILE A 165 -14.04 -0.63 -0.01
C ILE A 165 -15.53 -0.56 -0.28
N LEU A 166 -16.35 -0.93 0.69
CA LEU A 166 -17.80 -0.85 0.66
C LEU A 166 -18.27 0.23 1.64
N ASP A 167 -19.31 0.98 1.29
CA ASP A 167 -20.04 1.79 2.27
C ASP A 167 -20.94 0.91 3.16
N MET A 168 -21.63 1.53 4.11
CA MET A 168 -22.56 0.85 5.02
C MET A 168 -23.76 0.20 4.33
N ASN A 169 -24.04 0.54 3.06
CA ASN A 169 -25.12 -0.03 2.25
C ASN A 169 -24.59 -1.09 1.26
N GLY A 170 -23.30 -1.42 1.29
CA GLY A 170 -22.66 -2.35 0.34
C GLY A 170 -22.31 -1.73 -1.02
N GLY A 171 -22.40 -0.41 -1.17
CA GLY A 171 -21.97 0.30 -2.37
C GLY A 171 -20.44 0.33 -2.47
N VAL A 172 -19.90 0.02 -3.65
CA VAL A 172 -18.45 0.03 -3.87
C VAL A 172 -17.92 1.46 -3.95
N ILE A 173 -16.87 1.73 -3.18
CA ILE A 173 -16.18 3.00 -3.11
C ILE A 173 -14.85 2.90 -3.86
N GLY A 174 -14.68 3.79 -4.84
CA GLY A 174 -13.51 3.90 -5.73
C GLY A 174 -13.41 5.26 -6.34
#